data_AF-A0A840V9S2-F1
#
_entry.id   AF-A0A840V9S2-F1
#
_cell.length_a   1.000
_cell.length_b   1.000
_cell.length_c   1.000
_cell.angle_alpha   90.00
_cell.angle_beta   90.00
_cell.angle_gamma   90.00
#
_symmetry.space_group_name_H-M   'P 1'
#
loop_
_entity.id
_entity.type
_entity.pdbx_description
1 polymer ?
#
loop_
_entity_poly.entity_id
_entity_poly.type
_entity_poly.pdbx_seq_one_letter_code
_entity_poly.pdbx_strand_id
1 'polypeptide(L)'
;MKRFLPSLCLLVTLGAPSKAELLTVDLAHETAISPMLMGAFFEDLSYSADGGLYAELIENRSFDLSPADYPGWGPLSFWQLETRGGGEGQLISESADPIHPNNPHYLVLGVKNAGDGVGVVNHGFGGIPIQQGETYDFSVFARQVAYPGVELSARLESRDGTEELASARLSTIDSAWEKYAMPLPPKKSVDDARLVLLAHGKGRIALDMVSLFPRKTFQGRTNGLRADLAETIAAIQPRFVRFPGGCLVHGDGIDNFYHWKNSIGPVEHRKGQRNIWGYHQSLGLGYFEYFQFCEDIGAEPLPVVPAGVSCQNAGASVTGRYGEGQQGVALREMPAFIQDILDLVEWANGPADIQARRRRASSPIWTQVFGSGERGRHHRRLRGAF
;
A
#
# COMPACT_ATOMS: atom_id res chain seq x y z
N MET A 1 63.01 53.38 12.83
CA MET A 1 63.07 52.42 13.95
C MET A 1 62.50 53.05 15.22
N LYS A 2 61.22 52.88 15.51
CA LYS A 2 60.62 52.94 16.87
C LYS A 2 59.49 51.92 16.87
N ARG A 3 59.72 50.79 17.53
CA ARG A 3 58.78 49.66 17.62
C ARG A 3 57.67 50.06 18.60
N PHE A 4 56.44 50.22 18.11
CA PHE A 4 55.24 50.16 18.93
C PHE A 4 54.83 48.68 19.02
N LEU A 5 54.98 48.07 20.19
CA LEU A 5 54.31 46.81 20.54
C LEU A 5 53.02 47.20 21.27
N PRO A 6 51.83 47.02 20.68
CA PRO A 6 50.61 47.08 21.47
C PRO A 6 50.52 45.78 22.30
N SER A 7 50.41 45.92 23.62
CA SER A 7 50.03 44.81 24.48
C SER A 7 48.65 44.32 24.06
N LEU A 8 48.58 43.14 23.48
CA LEU A 8 47.33 42.44 23.22
C LEU A 8 46.86 41.86 24.56
N CYS A 9 46.01 42.59 25.27
CA CYS A 9 45.26 42.01 26.39
C CYS A 9 44.30 40.97 25.82
N LEU A 10 44.65 39.69 25.98
CA LEU A 10 43.75 38.57 25.77
C LEU A 10 42.65 38.66 26.85
N LEU A 11 41.49 39.22 26.50
CA LEU A 11 40.29 39.10 27.33
C LEU A 11 39.88 37.62 27.28
N VAL A 12 40.31 36.85 28.28
CA VAL A 12 39.66 35.59 28.62
C VAL A 12 38.30 35.96 29.19
N THR A 13 37.26 35.86 28.36
CA THR A 13 35.88 35.88 28.85
C THR A 13 35.67 34.61 29.66
N LEU A 14 35.89 34.69 30.97
CA LEU A 14 35.39 33.71 31.93
C LEU A 14 33.87 33.71 31.81
N GLY A 15 33.33 32.75 31.04
CA GLY A 15 31.90 32.50 31.00
C GLY A 15 31.42 32.27 32.44
N ALA A 16 30.41 33.02 32.86
CA ALA A 16 29.84 32.89 34.20
C ALA A 16 29.42 31.43 34.44
N PRO A 17 29.66 30.84 35.62
CA PRO A 17 29.21 29.50 35.93
C PRO A 17 27.69 29.46 35.78
N SER A 18 27.20 28.57 34.92
CA SER A 18 25.76 28.28 34.80
C SER A 18 25.22 27.94 36.18
N LYS A 19 24.20 28.68 36.64
CA LYS A 19 23.47 28.35 37.86
C LYS A 19 22.83 26.97 37.66
N ALA A 20 23.23 25.99 38.46
CA ALA A 20 22.53 24.72 38.51
C ALA A 20 21.11 24.95 39.02
N GLU A 21 20.10 24.65 38.20
CA GLU A 21 18.71 24.64 38.65
C GLU A 21 18.40 23.30 39.33
N LEU A 22 17.76 23.37 40.50
CA LEU A 22 17.35 22.20 41.25
C LEU A 22 15.97 21.73 40.77
N LEU A 23 15.91 20.62 40.05
CA LEU A 23 14.67 19.93 39.75
C LEU A 23 14.25 19.08 40.96
N THR A 24 13.16 19.48 41.63
CA THR A 24 12.56 18.68 42.71
C THR A 24 11.38 17.90 42.16
N VAL A 25 11.39 16.58 42.30
CA VAL A 25 10.30 15.69 41.89
C VAL A 25 9.41 15.41 43.11
N ASP A 26 8.14 15.78 43.02
CA ASP A 26 7.13 15.48 44.04
C ASP A 26 6.65 14.02 43.88
N LEU A 27 6.89 13.21 44.91
CA LEU A 27 6.45 11.80 44.97
C LEU A 27 5.18 11.62 45.83
N ALA A 28 4.65 12.69 46.44
CA ALA A 28 3.45 12.61 47.28
C ALA A 28 2.15 12.63 46.45
N HIS A 29 2.21 13.09 45.19
CA HIS A 29 1.06 13.19 44.30
C HIS A 29 1.31 12.40 43.01
N GLU A 30 0.72 11.21 42.93
CA GLU A 30 0.84 10.34 41.76
C GLU A 30 -0.46 10.34 40.94
N THR A 31 -0.32 10.22 39.61
CA THR A 31 -1.43 9.94 38.70
C THR A 31 -1.09 8.72 37.87
N ALA A 32 -2.00 7.75 37.82
CA ALA A 32 -1.80 6.57 36.99
C ALA A 32 -1.67 6.95 35.52
N ILE A 33 -0.56 6.55 34.89
CA ILE A 33 -0.36 6.71 33.45
C ILE A 33 -1.20 5.65 32.75
N SER A 34 -2.01 6.08 31.77
CA SER A 34 -2.83 5.14 30.99
C SER A 34 -1.93 4.11 30.29
N PRO A 35 -2.26 2.81 30.35
CA PRO A 35 -1.55 1.80 29.58
C PRO A 35 -1.79 1.93 28.08
N MET A 36 -2.63 2.89 27.63
CA MET A 36 -2.90 3.21 26.22
C MET A 36 -2.23 4.52 25.79
N LEU A 37 -1.25 5.04 26.55
CA LEU A 37 -0.64 6.34 26.25
C LEU A 37 0.12 6.35 24.91
N MET A 38 0.86 5.29 24.61
CA MET A 38 1.77 5.22 23.46
C MET A 38 1.23 4.27 22.40
N GLY A 39 1.09 4.75 21.17
CA GLY A 39 0.63 3.96 20.03
C GLY A 39 1.29 4.38 18.72
N ALA A 40 0.97 3.66 17.66
CA ALA A 40 1.41 3.97 16.31
C ALA A 40 0.28 4.62 15.50
N PHE A 41 0.67 5.49 14.56
CA PHE A 41 -0.23 6.09 13.57
C PHE A 41 0.25 5.68 12.20
N PHE A 42 -0.66 5.20 11.35
CA PHE A 42 -0.37 4.78 10.00
C PHE A 42 -1.34 5.41 9.02
N GLU A 43 -0.79 6.05 8.00
CA GLU A 43 -1.48 6.66 6.86
C GLU A 43 -0.63 6.38 5.63
N ASP A 44 -1.25 5.96 4.52
CA ASP A 44 -0.54 5.77 3.26
C ASP A 44 -0.14 7.13 2.65
N LEU A 45 0.98 7.63 3.16
CA LEU A 45 1.70 8.82 2.73
C LEU A 45 3.15 8.41 2.42
N SER A 46 3.72 8.95 1.35
CA SER A 46 5.11 8.67 0.93
C SER A 46 5.37 7.18 0.63
N TYR A 47 4.43 6.50 -0.03
CA TYR A 47 4.52 5.06 -0.34
C TYR A 47 4.71 4.18 0.90
N SER A 48 4.05 4.55 2.01
CA SER A 48 4.16 3.80 3.26
C SER A 48 3.30 2.55 3.27
N ALA A 49 2.22 2.46 2.48
CA ALA A 49 1.51 1.20 2.23
C ALA A 49 2.04 0.51 0.97
N ASP A 50 1.54 0.85 -0.21
CA ASP A 50 2.03 0.34 -1.50
C ASP A 50 3.47 0.83 -1.72
N GLY A 51 4.41 -0.10 -1.93
CA GLY A 51 5.85 0.17 -1.95
C GLY A 51 6.54 0.22 -0.58
N GLY A 52 5.76 0.17 0.51
CA GLY A 52 6.23 0.27 1.89
C GLY A 52 5.89 -0.96 2.72
N LEU A 53 5.01 -0.78 3.69
CA LEU A 53 4.62 -1.80 4.67
C LEU A 53 3.86 -2.97 4.02
N TYR A 54 3.13 -2.74 2.94
CA TYR A 54 2.52 -3.81 2.16
C TYR A 54 3.59 -4.54 1.34
N ALA A 55 3.61 -5.88 1.39
CA ALA A 55 4.73 -6.65 0.82
C ALA A 55 4.66 -6.86 -0.71
N GLU A 56 3.66 -6.33 -1.41
CA GLU A 56 3.60 -6.39 -2.88
C GLU A 56 4.80 -5.65 -3.47
N LEU A 57 5.49 -6.30 -4.41
CA LEU A 57 6.68 -5.73 -5.06
C LEU A 57 6.38 -5.12 -6.43
N ILE A 58 5.18 -5.35 -6.98
CA ILE A 58 4.80 -4.88 -8.32
C ILE A 58 3.96 -3.61 -8.24
N GLU A 59 4.49 -2.54 -8.82
CA GLU A 59 3.77 -1.28 -9.00
C GLU A 59 2.82 -1.39 -10.21
N ASN A 60 1.63 -0.80 -10.12
CA ASN A 60 0.59 -0.89 -11.15
C ASN A 60 0.23 -2.33 -11.55
N ARG A 61 0.05 -3.22 -10.57
CA ARG A 61 -0.23 -4.64 -10.81
C ARG A 61 -1.53 -4.94 -11.58
N SER A 62 -2.52 -4.06 -11.52
CA SER A 62 -3.86 -4.25 -12.13
C SER A 62 -4.10 -3.35 -13.34
N PHE A 63 -3.11 -2.57 -13.79
CA PHE A 63 -3.25 -1.69 -14.94
C PHE A 63 -4.33 -0.59 -14.80
N ASP A 64 -4.77 -0.27 -13.59
CA ASP A 64 -5.84 0.72 -13.34
C ASP A 64 -5.34 2.14 -13.04
N LEU A 65 -4.04 2.39 -13.17
CA LEU A 65 -3.51 3.74 -13.07
C LEU A 65 -4.09 4.65 -14.15
N SER A 66 -4.32 5.90 -13.77
CA SER A 66 -4.92 6.90 -14.64
C SER A 66 -4.25 8.28 -14.46
N PRO A 67 -4.47 9.21 -15.40
CA PRO A 67 -4.05 10.60 -15.22
C PRO A 67 -4.69 11.29 -14.01
N ALA A 68 -5.79 10.72 -13.49
CA ALA A 68 -6.45 11.20 -12.28
C ALA A 68 -5.68 10.81 -11.02
N ASP A 69 -4.77 9.82 -11.07
CA ASP A 69 -3.85 9.44 -9.99
C ASP A 69 -2.61 10.35 -9.94
N TYR A 70 -2.00 10.56 -11.10
CA TYR A 70 -0.88 11.47 -11.29
C TYR A 70 -0.77 11.89 -12.77
N PRO A 71 -0.43 13.16 -13.08
CA PRO A 71 -0.29 13.62 -14.45
C PRO A 71 0.70 12.77 -15.28
N GLY A 72 0.23 12.25 -16.41
CA GLY A 72 1.03 11.41 -17.31
C GLY A 72 1.02 9.92 -16.97
N TRP A 73 0.36 9.51 -15.88
CA TRP A 73 0.11 8.10 -15.62
C TRP A 73 -1.07 7.58 -16.45
N GLY A 74 -1.07 6.29 -16.70
CA GLY A 74 -2.13 5.58 -17.39
C GLY A 74 -1.99 4.07 -17.19
N PRO A 75 -2.86 3.26 -17.82
CA PRO A 75 -2.94 1.83 -17.55
C PRO A 75 -1.62 1.06 -17.71
N LEU A 76 -0.76 1.51 -18.63
CA LEU A 76 0.53 0.88 -18.91
C LEU A 76 1.73 1.55 -18.21
N SER A 77 1.50 2.52 -17.33
CA SER A 77 2.58 3.13 -16.53
C SER A 77 3.34 2.06 -15.75
N PHE A 78 4.65 2.22 -15.63
CA PHE A 78 5.57 1.28 -14.96
C PHE A 78 5.75 -0.08 -15.65
N TRP A 79 5.06 -0.32 -16.76
CA TRP A 79 5.24 -1.49 -17.61
C TRP A 79 5.92 -1.12 -18.92
N GLN A 80 6.99 -1.84 -19.28
CA GLN A 80 7.76 -1.60 -20.49
C GLN A 80 7.73 -2.83 -21.39
N LEU A 81 7.60 -2.61 -22.71
CA LEU A 81 7.73 -3.68 -23.70
C LEU A 81 9.17 -4.18 -23.72
N GLU A 82 9.33 -5.50 -23.68
CA GLU A 82 10.62 -6.19 -23.82
C GLU A 82 10.57 -7.09 -25.06
N THR A 83 11.59 -6.99 -25.91
CA THR A 83 11.76 -7.87 -27.07
C THR A 83 13.16 -8.45 -27.10
N ARG A 84 13.27 -9.73 -27.47
CA ARG A 84 14.54 -10.48 -27.49
C ARG A 84 14.71 -11.25 -28.79
N GLY A 85 15.95 -11.41 -29.25
CA GLY A 85 16.25 -12.24 -30.42
C GLY A 85 15.48 -11.86 -31.69
N GLY A 86 15.25 -10.57 -31.92
CA GLY A 86 14.43 -10.10 -33.06
C GLY A 86 12.92 -10.25 -32.87
N GLY A 87 12.45 -10.40 -31.64
CA GLY A 87 11.03 -10.39 -31.30
C GLY A 87 10.34 -9.06 -31.66
N GLU A 88 9.08 -9.16 -32.07
CA GLU A 88 8.22 -8.03 -32.41
C GLU A 88 6.87 -8.18 -31.70
N GLY A 89 6.46 -7.15 -30.97
CA GLY A 89 5.14 -7.08 -30.37
C GLY A 89 4.79 -5.69 -29.85
N GLN A 90 3.68 -5.63 -29.12
CA GLN A 90 3.11 -4.39 -28.62
C GLN A 90 2.31 -4.62 -27.33
N LEU A 91 2.20 -3.56 -26.53
CA LEU A 91 1.36 -3.51 -25.33
C LEU A 91 0.10 -2.71 -25.65
N ILE A 92 -1.05 -3.24 -25.25
CA ILE A 92 -2.34 -2.60 -25.46
C ILE A 92 -3.09 -2.65 -24.14
N SER A 93 -3.61 -1.52 -23.67
CA SER A 93 -4.58 -1.52 -22.57
C SER A 93 -5.98 -1.78 -23.14
N GLU A 94 -6.70 -2.70 -22.52
CA GLU A 94 -8.10 -2.98 -22.82
C GLU A 94 -8.94 -2.97 -21.53
N SER A 95 -10.27 -2.88 -21.68
CA SER A 95 -11.20 -2.85 -20.55
C SER A 95 -12.57 -3.47 -20.85
N ALA A 96 -12.68 -4.22 -21.94
CA ALA A 96 -13.97 -4.71 -22.43
C ALA A 96 -14.47 -5.94 -21.66
N ASP A 97 -13.54 -6.76 -21.17
CA ASP A 97 -13.83 -8.04 -20.51
C ASP A 97 -12.78 -8.28 -19.38
N PRO A 98 -12.82 -7.46 -18.31
CA PRO A 98 -11.91 -7.55 -17.18
C PRO A 98 -12.26 -8.73 -16.25
N ILE A 99 -11.33 -9.11 -15.38
CA ILE A 99 -11.59 -10.14 -14.34
C ILE A 99 -12.65 -9.69 -13.33
N HIS A 100 -12.76 -8.38 -13.09
CA HIS A 100 -13.72 -7.79 -12.16
C HIS A 100 -14.01 -6.33 -12.53
N PRO A 101 -15.26 -5.84 -12.42
CA PRO A 101 -15.60 -4.46 -12.81
C PRO A 101 -14.94 -3.36 -11.96
N ASN A 102 -14.40 -3.69 -10.78
CA ASN A 102 -13.67 -2.73 -9.94
C ASN A 102 -12.22 -2.51 -10.39
N ASN A 103 -11.67 -3.44 -11.19
CA ASN A 103 -10.34 -3.36 -11.81
C ASN A 103 -10.56 -3.48 -13.32
N PRO A 104 -11.11 -2.42 -13.96
CA PRO A 104 -11.64 -2.52 -15.31
C PRO A 104 -10.56 -2.68 -16.39
N HIS A 105 -9.29 -2.37 -16.10
CA HIS A 105 -8.23 -2.40 -17.10
C HIS A 105 -7.39 -3.67 -17.02
N TYR A 106 -6.89 -4.12 -18.16
CA TYR A 106 -5.90 -5.19 -18.25
C TYR A 106 -4.96 -4.95 -19.43
N LEU A 107 -3.80 -5.59 -19.40
CA LEU A 107 -2.82 -5.52 -20.47
C LEU A 107 -3.03 -6.66 -21.46
N VAL A 108 -3.09 -6.34 -22.75
CA VAL A 108 -2.95 -7.32 -23.84
C VAL A 108 -1.55 -7.21 -24.45
N LEU A 109 -0.77 -8.27 -24.29
CA LEU A 109 0.49 -8.49 -24.97
C LEU A 109 0.23 -9.11 -26.34
N GLY A 110 0.45 -8.32 -27.39
CA GLY A 110 0.37 -8.79 -28.78
C GLY A 110 1.75 -9.17 -29.30
N VAL A 111 1.98 -10.45 -29.59
CA VAL A 111 3.22 -10.98 -30.15
C VAL A 111 3.02 -11.28 -31.63
N LYS A 112 3.75 -10.56 -32.49
CA LYS A 112 3.75 -10.76 -33.94
C LYS A 112 4.83 -11.76 -34.36
N ASN A 113 6.04 -11.59 -33.83
CA ASN A 113 7.16 -12.51 -33.97
C ASN A 113 7.75 -12.76 -32.58
N ALA A 114 7.89 -14.02 -32.18
CA ALA A 114 8.39 -14.32 -30.84
C ALA A 114 9.88 -14.04 -30.69
N GLY A 115 10.70 -14.28 -31.72
CA GLY A 115 12.16 -14.26 -31.58
C GLY A 115 12.60 -15.17 -30.43
N ASP A 116 13.40 -14.64 -29.50
CA ASP A 116 13.78 -15.30 -28.25
C ASP A 116 12.84 -14.94 -27.07
N GLY A 117 11.79 -14.17 -27.34
CA GLY A 117 10.76 -13.76 -26.38
C GLY A 117 10.27 -12.33 -26.61
N VAL A 118 8.96 -12.12 -26.44
CA VAL A 118 8.36 -10.78 -26.38
C VAL A 118 7.51 -10.69 -25.13
N GLY A 119 7.58 -9.57 -24.42
CA GLY A 119 7.05 -9.53 -23.08
C GLY A 119 6.97 -8.16 -22.46
N VAL A 120 6.81 -8.17 -21.15
CA VAL A 120 6.65 -6.96 -20.33
C VAL A 120 7.59 -6.99 -19.13
N VAL A 121 8.06 -5.82 -18.74
CA VAL A 121 8.97 -5.61 -17.62
C VAL A 121 8.33 -4.65 -16.61
N ASN A 122 8.45 -4.97 -15.32
CA ASN A 122 8.11 -4.09 -14.22
C ASN A 122 9.30 -3.98 -13.25
N HIS A 123 9.57 -2.77 -12.78
CA HIS A 123 10.70 -2.44 -11.91
C HIS A 123 10.33 -2.32 -10.43
N GLY A 124 9.08 -2.61 -10.08
CA GLY A 124 8.52 -2.40 -8.76
C GLY A 124 8.55 -0.93 -8.34
N PHE A 125 8.43 -0.70 -7.04
CA PHE A 125 8.43 0.63 -6.43
C PHE A 125 9.84 1.20 -6.32
N GLY A 126 10.44 1.58 -7.44
CA GLY A 126 11.81 2.10 -7.50
C GLY A 126 12.92 1.05 -7.42
N GLY A 127 12.56 -0.24 -7.41
CA GLY A 127 13.46 -1.40 -7.42
C GLY A 127 12.82 -2.62 -6.75
N ILE A 128 13.30 -3.82 -7.08
CA ILE A 128 12.85 -5.07 -6.45
C ILE A 128 14.02 -5.73 -5.72
N PRO A 129 14.17 -5.54 -4.39
CA PRO A 129 15.21 -6.22 -3.64
C PRO A 129 14.88 -7.70 -3.48
N ILE A 130 15.81 -8.57 -3.87
CA ILE A 130 15.65 -10.02 -3.72
C ILE A 130 16.84 -10.66 -3.01
N GLN A 131 16.56 -11.70 -2.22
CA GLN A 131 17.55 -12.39 -1.41
C GLN A 131 17.67 -13.86 -1.83
N GLN A 132 18.91 -14.32 -1.99
CA GLN A 132 19.22 -15.74 -2.17
C GLN A 132 18.74 -16.53 -0.95
N GLY A 133 18.15 -17.71 -1.19
CA GLY A 133 17.62 -18.57 -0.13
C GLY A 133 16.20 -18.24 0.30
N GLU A 134 15.68 -17.06 -0.07
CA GLU A 134 14.26 -16.72 0.07
C GLU A 134 13.47 -17.19 -1.16
N THR A 135 12.14 -17.18 -1.07
CA THR A 135 11.24 -17.49 -2.20
C THR A 135 10.25 -16.35 -2.39
N TYR A 136 10.01 -16.00 -3.66
CA TYR A 136 9.04 -14.99 -4.05
C TYR A 136 7.92 -15.69 -4.81
N ASP A 137 6.68 -15.51 -4.35
CA ASP A 137 5.49 -16.09 -4.95
C ASP A 137 4.99 -15.15 -6.05
N PHE A 138 5.18 -15.57 -7.29
CA PHE A 138 4.63 -14.90 -8.46
C PHE A 138 3.20 -15.38 -8.70
N SER A 139 2.30 -14.45 -9.06
CA SER A 139 1.02 -14.81 -9.66
C SER A 139 0.56 -13.81 -10.71
N VAL A 140 -0.31 -14.26 -11.61
CA VAL A 140 -0.93 -13.44 -12.65
C VAL A 140 -2.28 -14.03 -13.02
N PHE A 141 -3.27 -13.19 -13.26
CA PHE A 141 -4.45 -13.60 -14.01
C PHE A 141 -4.13 -13.48 -15.49
N ALA A 142 -4.31 -14.56 -16.24
CA ALA A 142 -4.02 -14.56 -17.67
C ALA A 142 -5.13 -15.27 -18.45
N ARG A 143 -5.32 -14.81 -19.69
CA ARG A 143 -6.08 -15.56 -20.68
C ARG A 143 -5.55 -15.37 -22.09
N GLN A 144 -5.73 -16.38 -22.91
CA GLN A 144 -5.38 -16.39 -24.32
C GLN A 144 -6.51 -15.77 -25.14
N VAL A 145 -6.23 -14.61 -25.74
CA VAL A 145 -7.21 -13.89 -26.58
C VAL A 145 -7.18 -14.40 -28.01
N ALA A 146 -6.01 -14.75 -28.53
CA ALA A 146 -5.85 -15.29 -29.88
C ALA A 146 -4.59 -16.15 -30.00
N TYR A 147 -4.63 -17.09 -30.97
CA TYR A 147 -3.57 -18.05 -31.30
C TYR A 147 -3.20 -18.94 -30.10
N PRO A 148 -3.95 -20.04 -29.86
CA PRO A 148 -3.78 -20.88 -28.67
C PRO A 148 -2.40 -21.54 -28.60
N GLY A 149 -1.96 -21.86 -27.37
CA GLY A 149 -0.72 -22.60 -27.11
C GLY A 149 0.51 -21.71 -26.95
N VAL A 150 0.33 -20.42 -26.62
CA VAL A 150 1.48 -19.56 -26.28
C VAL A 150 1.92 -19.84 -24.85
N GLU A 151 3.19 -20.18 -24.70
CA GLU A 151 3.83 -20.32 -23.40
C GLU A 151 4.26 -18.96 -22.86
N LEU A 152 4.12 -18.77 -21.56
CA LEU A 152 4.58 -17.57 -20.85
C LEU A 152 5.62 -17.97 -19.82
N SER A 153 6.67 -17.19 -19.63
CA SER A 153 7.63 -17.38 -18.53
C SER A 153 7.67 -16.15 -17.65
N ALA A 154 7.62 -16.34 -16.33
CA ALA A 154 7.90 -15.31 -15.35
C ALA A 154 9.36 -15.41 -14.89
N ARG A 155 10.07 -14.29 -14.87
CA ARG A 155 11.50 -14.23 -14.57
C ARG A 155 11.82 -13.09 -13.62
N LEU A 156 12.73 -13.33 -12.69
CA LEU A 156 13.44 -12.27 -11.99
C LEU A 156 14.80 -12.13 -12.66
N GLU A 157 15.13 -10.90 -13.05
CA GLU A 157 16.40 -10.58 -13.71
C GLU A 157 17.09 -9.43 -12.97
N SER A 158 18.41 -9.32 -13.14
CA SER A 158 19.15 -8.13 -12.72
C SER A 158 18.56 -6.87 -13.35
N ARG A 159 18.77 -5.71 -12.73
CA ARG A 159 18.27 -4.42 -13.21
C ARG A 159 18.54 -4.16 -14.70
N ASP A 160 19.72 -4.53 -15.17
CA ASP A 160 20.17 -4.36 -16.56
C ASP A 160 19.73 -5.48 -17.52
N GLY A 161 19.06 -6.52 -17.01
CA GLY A 161 18.59 -7.66 -17.79
C GLY A 161 19.66 -8.67 -18.19
N THR A 162 20.88 -8.55 -17.67
CA THR A 162 22.00 -9.41 -18.08
C THR A 162 22.04 -10.76 -17.38
N GLU A 163 21.47 -10.87 -16.17
CA GLU A 163 21.50 -12.07 -15.34
C GLU A 163 20.06 -12.54 -15.02
N GLU A 164 19.74 -13.79 -15.32
CA GLU A 164 18.51 -14.43 -14.84
C GLU A 164 18.70 -14.98 -13.42
N LEU A 165 17.98 -14.38 -12.48
CA LEU A 165 18.05 -14.70 -11.05
C LEU A 165 17.08 -15.82 -10.69
N ALA A 166 15.88 -15.84 -11.26
CA ALA A 166 14.91 -16.94 -11.13
C ALA A 166 14.01 -16.99 -12.36
N SER A 167 13.45 -18.16 -12.66
CA SER A 167 12.46 -18.30 -13.73
C SER A 167 11.50 -19.46 -13.47
N ALA A 168 10.29 -19.33 -14.01
CA ALA A 168 9.30 -20.37 -14.07
C ALA A 168 8.47 -20.23 -15.36
N ARG A 169 7.94 -21.34 -15.87
CA ARG A 169 7.24 -21.40 -17.15
C ARG A 169 5.81 -21.87 -16.96
N LEU A 170 4.88 -21.16 -17.60
CA LEU A 170 3.48 -21.51 -17.79
C LEU A 170 3.34 -22.12 -19.18
N SER A 171 3.12 -23.43 -19.24
CA SER A 171 3.09 -24.19 -20.50
C SER A 171 1.85 -23.90 -21.36
N THR A 172 0.71 -23.55 -20.74
CA THR A 172 -0.52 -23.24 -21.47
C THR A 172 -1.31 -22.18 -20.73
N ILE A 173 -1.89 -21.24 -21.48
CA ILE A 173 -2.82 -20.24 -20.99
C ILE A 173 -4.19 -20.53 -21.60
N ASP A 174 -5.19 -20.69 -20.75
CA ASP A 174 -6.57 -20.95 -21.16
C ASP A 174 -7.23 -19.71 -21.80
N SER A 175 -8.31 -19.92 -22.56
CA SER A 175 -9.08 -18.83 -23.16
C SER A 175 -9.93 -18.06 -22.14
N ALA A 176 -10.24 -18.68 -21.00
CA ALA A 176 -10.90 -18.05 -19.86
C ALA A 176 -9.86 -17.40 -18.94
N TRP A 177 -10.28 -16.39 -18.19
CA TRP A 177 -9.45 -15.81 -17.13
C TRP A 177 -9.19 -16.85 -16.05
N GLU A 178 -7.91 -17.16 -15.86
CA GLU A 178 -7.46 -18.07 -14.82
C GLU A 178 -6.28 -17.47 -14.06
N LYS A 179 -6.17 -17.82 -12.77
CA LYS A 179 -5.04 -17.40 -11.95
C LYS A 179 -3.93 -18.45 -12.01
N TYR A 180 -2.75 -18.01 -12.43
CA TYR A 180 -1.54 -18.82 -12.45
C TYR A 180 -0.60 -18.34 -11.35
N ALA A 181 0.02 -19.27 -10.63
CA ALA A 181 0.95 -18.95 -9.55
C ALA A 181 2.13 -19.92 -9.53
N MET A 182 3.33 -19.40 -9.24
CA MET A 182 4.55 -20.20 -9.14
C MET A 182 5.56 -19.57 -8.19
N PRO A 183 6.35 -20.38 -7.47
CA PRO A 183 7.48 -19.88 -6.71
C PRO A 183 8.65 -19.50 -7.63
N LEU A 184 9.32 -18.41 -7.29
CA LEU A 184 10.57 -17.95 -7.89
C LEU A 184 11.64 -17.89 -6.79
N PRO A 185 12.47 -18.95 -6.64
CA PRO A 185 13.62 -18.95 -5.73
C PRO A 185 14.85 -18.33 -6.43
N PRO A 186 15.34 -17.15 -6.02
CA PRO A 186 16.48 -16.50 -6.66
C PRO A 186 17.80 -17.25 -6.42
N LYS A 187 18.59 -17.36 -7.48
CA LYS A 187 19.95 -17.94 -7.45
C LYS A 187 20.94 -17.04 -6.70
N LYS A 188 20.65 -15.74 -6.56
CA LYS A 188 21.56 -14.72 -6.04
C LYS A 188 20.78 -13.53 -5.47
N SER A 189 21.34 -12.90 -4.44
CA SER A 189 20.80 -11.66 -3.88
C SER A 189 21.18 -10.46 -4.74
N VAL A 190 20.23 -9.56 -4.98
CA VAL A 190 20.47 -8.24 -5.58
C VAL A 190 19.54 -7.22 -4.94
N ASP A 191 20.00 -5.97 -4.87
CA ASP A 191 19.21 -4.88 -4.28
C ASP A 191 18.15 -4.33 -5.25
N ASP A 192 18.33 -4.56 -6.56
CA ASP A 192 17.43 -4.09 -7.61
C ASP A 192 17.34 -5.14 -8.74
N ALA A 193 16.27 -5.93 -8.69
CA ALA A 193 15.83 -6.81 -9.75
C ALA A 193 14.69 -6.18 -10.55
N ARG A 194 14.32 -6.82 -11.66
CA ARG A 194 13.11 -6.54 -12.43
C ARG A 194 12.31 -7.82 -12.64
N LEU A 195 10.97 -7.72 -12.64
CA LEU A 195 10.09 -8.81 -13.05
C LEU A 195 9.90 -8.74 -14.57
N VAL A 196 10.05 -9.88 -15.24
CA VAL A 196 9.84 -10.00 -16.69
C VAL A 196 8.87 -11.13 -17.00
N LEU A 197 7.82 -10.84 -17.77
CA LEU A 197 6.92 -11.86 -18.33
C LEU A 197 7.17 -11.97 -19.83
N LEU A 198 7.68 -13.10 -20.32
CA LEU A 198 8.00 -13.33 -21.73
C LEU A 198 7.10 -14.39 -22.34
N ALA A 199 6.47 -14.06 -23.46
CA ALA A 199 5.73 -14.99 -24.29
C ALA A 199 6.66 -15.63 -25.35
N HIS A 200 6.54 -16.94 -25.52
CA HIS A 200 7.39 -17.77 -26.40
C HIS A 200 6.62 -18.30 -27.61
N GLY A 201 5.86 -17.42 -28.25
CA GLY A 201 5.05 -17.78 -29.42
C GLY A 201 4.25 -16.59 -29.93
N LYS A 202 3.84 -16.64 -31.20
CA LYS A 202 2.92 -15.66 -31.76
C LYS A 202 1.57 -15.78 -31.07
N GLY A 203 1.02 -14.67 -30.58
CA GLY A 203 -0.34 -14.66 -30.06
C GLY A 203 -0.75 -13.37 -29.39
N ARG A 204 -1.94 -13.38 -28.78
CA ARG A 204 -2.44 -12.29 -27.93
C ARG A 204 -2.79 -12.87 -26.56
N ILE A 205 -2.15 -12.36 -25.53
CA ILE A 205 -2.34 -12.79 -24.14
C ILE A 205 -2.82 -11.58 -23.34
N ALA A 206 -3.95 -11.70 -22.66
CA ALA A 206 -4.38 -10.73 -21.68
C ALA A 206 -3.79 -11.10 -20.31
N LEU A 207 -3.29 -10.10 -19.58
CA LEU A 207 -2.63 -10.19 -18.29
C LEU A 207 -3.26 -9.16 -17.35
N ASP A 208 -3.56 -9.58 -16.14
CA ASP A 208 -4.13 -8.74 -15.08
C ASP A 208 -3.62 -9.21 -13.71
N MET A 209 -3.67 -8.34 -12.71
CA MET A 209 -3.30 -8.61 -11.31
C MET A 209 -1.95 -9.34 -11.19
N VAL A 210 -0.92 -8.80 -11.85
CA VAL A 210 0.44 -9.34 -11.81
C VAL A 210 1.08 -9.05 -10.46
N SER A 211 1.39 -10.08 -9.69
CA SER A 211 1.83 -9.95 -8.31
C SER A 211 3.14 -10.71 -8.07
N LEU A 212 4.00 -10.11 -7.25
CA LEU A 212 5.22 -10.76 -6.76
C LEU A 212 5.33 -10.47 -5.26
N PHE A 213 5.09 -11.48 -4.45
CA PHE A 213 5.16 -11.36 -2.99
C PHE A 213 6.36 -12.12 -2.43
N PRO A 214 7.14 -11.55 -1.49
CA PRO A 214 8.01 -12.36 -0.65
C PRO A 214 7.16 -13.38 0.10
N ARG A 215 7.54 -14.66 0.06
CA ARG A 215 6.87 -15.69 0.88
C ARG A 215 7.06 -15.44 2.37
N LYS A 216 8.23 -14.87 2.72
CA LYS A 216 8.58 -14.47 4.09
C LYS A 216 8.04 -13.07 4.39
N THR A 217 6.74 -12.99 4.61
CA THR A 217 6.09 -11.82 5.18
C THR A 217 6.14 -11.85 6.71
N PHE A 218 5.83 -10.72 7.35
CA PHE A 218 5.65 -10.67 8.79
C PHE A 218 4.65 -11.75 9.26
N GLN A 219 5.05 -12.56 10.24
CA GLN A 219 4.28 -13.70 10.75
C GLN A 219 3.82 -14.72 9.68
N GLY A 220 4.44 -14.74 8.50
CA GLY A 220 4.06 -15.63 7.40
C GLY A 220 2.64 -15.41 6.86
N ARG A 221 2.10 -14.20 7.00
CA ARG A 221 0.74 -13.85 6.53
C ARG A 221 0.70 -13.75 4.99
N THR A 222 -0.24 -14.45 4.36
CA THR A 222 -0.56 -14.27 2.94
C THR A 222 -1.16 -12.88 2.72
N ASN A 223 -0.82 -12.20 1.61
CA ASN A 223 -1.19 -10.80 1.39
C ASN A 223 -0.71 -9.88 2.54
N GLY A 224 0.38 -10.27 3.20
CA GLY A 224 0.82 -9.69 4.46
C GLY A 224 1.77 -8.51 4.30
N LEU A 225 2.43 -8.20 5.42
CA LEU A 225 3.31 -7.04 5.53
C LEU A 225 4.77 -7.40 5.28
N ARG A 226 5.53 -6.41 4.83
CA ARG A 226 6.98 -6.49 4.67
C ARG A 226 7.61 -6.70 6.04
N ALA A 227 8.38 -7.79 6.19
CA ALA A 227 8.81 -8.28 7.49
C ALA A 227 9.66 -7.26 8.26
N ASP A 228 10.64 -6.64 7.60
CA ASP A 228 11.56 -5.65 8.17
C ASP A 228 10.84 -4.43 8.80
N LEU A 229 9.87 -3.86 8.07
CA LEU A 229 9.10 -2.70 8.54
C LEU A 229 8.13 -3.08 9.64
N ALA A 230 7.41 -4.19 9.47
CA ALA A 230 6.45 -4.66 10.46
C ALA A 230 7.14 -5.06 11.78
N GLU A 231 8.31 -5.71 11.72
CA GLU A 231 9.15 -6.02 12.88
C GLU A 231 9.64 -4.75 13.57
N THR A 232 10.05 -3.74 12.80
CA THR A 232 10.47 -2.44 13.36
C THR A 232 9.32 -1.76 14.11
N ILE A 233 8.11 -1.77 13.55
CA ILE A 233 6.92 -1.22 14.21
C ILE A 233 6.56 -2.06 15.45
N ALA A 234 6.62 -3.38 15.37
CA ALA A 234 6.35 -4.28 16.49
C ALA A 234 7.33 -4.05 17.66
N ALA A 235 8.60 -3.76 17.36
CA ALA A 235 9.63 -3.47 18.37
C ALA A 235 9.37 -2.18 19.17
N ILE A 236 8.58 -1.25 18.64
CA ILE A 236 8.11 -0.05 19.38
C ILE A 236 7.13 -0.44 20.50
N GLN A 237 6.54 -1.64 20.41
CA GLN A 237 5.49 -2.13 21.32
C GLN A 237 4.30 -1.17 21.45
N PRO A 238 3.71 -0.72 20.32
CA PRO A 238 2.59 0.22 20.35
C PRO A 238 1.39 -0.43 21.06
N ARG A 239 0.72 0.32 21.93
CA ARG A 239 -0.46 -0.17 22.65
C ARG A 239 -1.71 -0.14 21.80
N PHE A 240 -1.73 0.74 20.81
CA PHE A 240 -2.75 0.78 19.77
C PHE A 240 -2.13 1.17 18.43
N VAL A 241 -2.81 0.84 17.33
CA VAL A 241 -2.47 1.32 15.99
C VAL A 241 -3.69 2.06 15.41
N ARG A 242 -3.50 3.31 15.04
CA ARG A 242 -4.51 4.15 14.37
C ARG A 242 -4.34 4.05 12.85
N PHE A 243 -5.36 3.56 12.14
CA PHE A 243 -5.31 3.28 10.69
C PHE A 243 -6.70 3.31 10.02
N PRO A 244 -6.78 3.30 8.68
CA PRO A 244 -5.89 4.09 7.85
C PRO A 244 -6.08 5.56 8.27
N GLY A 245 -5.00 6.29 8.44
CA GLY A 245 -5.01 7.50 9.24
C GLY A 245 -5.11 8.81 8.46
N GLY A 246 -5.36 9.88 9.22
CA GLY A 246 -5.17 11.28 8.88
C GLY A 246 -5.97 11.78 7.68
N CYS A 247 -5.31 12.52 6.79
CA CYS A 247 -5.98 13.21 5.69
C CYS A 247 -6.48 12.23 4.62
N LEU A 248 -5.82 11.08 4.47
CA LEU A 248 -6.18 10.02 3.53
C LEU A 248 -7.65 9.62 3.65
N VAL A 249 -8.18 9.52 4.87
CA VAL A 249 -9.56 9.06 5.09
C VAL A 249 -10.60 10.08 4.65
N HIS A 250 -10.30 11.37 4.80
CA HIS A 250 -11.20 12.45 4.37
C HIS A 250 -11.20 12.66 2.87
N GLY A 251 -10.18 12.16 2.17
CA GLY A 251 -10.05 12.32 0.73
C GLY A 251 -9.91 13.77 0.28
N ASP A 252 -9.69 13.91 -1.02
CA ASP A 252 -9.61 15.19 -1.71
C ASP A 252 -11.00 15.71 -2.18
N GLY A 253 -12.05 15.36 -1.44
CA GLY A 253 -13.46 15.58 -1.80
C GLY A 253 -14.32 14.40 -1.33
N ILE A 254 -15.64 14.57 -1.33
CA ILE A 254 -16.57 13.53 -0.84
C ILE A 254 -16.45 12.23 -1.66
N ASP A 255 -16.29 12.35 -2.98
CA ASP A 255 -16.16 11.20 -3.88
C ASP A 255 -14.83 10.44 -3.74
N ASN A 256 -13.86 11.00 -3.00
CA ASN A 256 -12.54 10.41 -2.76
C ASN A 256 -12.34 9.95 -1.31
N PHE A 257 -13.42 9.77 -0.55
CA PHE A 257 -13.33 9.19 0.78
C PHE A 257 -12.65 7.81 0.76
N TYR A 258 -11.98 7.47 1.85
CA TYR A 258 -11.51 6.11 2.03
C TYR A 258 -12.68 5.20 2.42
N HIS A 259 -13.17 4.43 1.44
CA HIS A 259 -14.25 3.48 1.65
C HIS A 259 -13.71 2.13 2.14
N TRP A 260 -13.90 1.82 3.42
CA TRP A 260 -13.34 0.61 4.04
C TRP A 260 -13.79 -0.69 3.34
N LYS A 261 -15.04 -0.75 2.85
CA LYS A 261 -15.57 -1.91 2.10
C LYS A 261 -14.82 -2.18 0.80
N ASN A 262 -14.21 -1.17 0.18
CA ASN A 262 -13.40 -1.34 -1.02
C ASN A 262 -12.07 -2.05 -0.74
N SER A 263 -11.66 -2.14 0.54
CA SER A 263 -10.37 -2.68 0.98
C SER A 263 -10.43 -4.10 1.53
N ILE A 264 -11.60 -4.76 1.50
CA ILE A 264 -11.78 -6.11 2.06
C ILE A 264 -12.19 -7.10 0.97
N GLY A 265 -12.01 -8.40 1.25
CA GLY A 265 -12.27 -9.47 0.29
C GLY A 265 -11.08 -9.77 -0.62
N PRO A 266 -11.30 -10.58 -1.67
CA PRO A 266 -10.27 -10.91 -2.65
C PRO A 266 -9.67 -9.64 -3.25
N VAL A 267 -8.35 -9.62 -3.38
CA VAL A 267 -7.59 -8.42 -3.76
C VAL A 267 -7.98 -7.95 -5.17
N GLU A 268 -8.18 -8.90 -6.08
CA GLU A 268 -8.67 -8.70 -7.44
C GLU A 268 -10.10 -8.13 -7.53
N HIS A 269 -10.84 -8.08 -6.43
CA HIS A 269 -12.17 -7.45 -6.36
C HIS A 269 -12.14 -6.07 -5.68
N ARG A 270 -11.03 -5.71 -5.04
CA ARG A 270 -10.88 -4.43 -4.33
C ARG A 270 -10.89 -3.29 -5.35
N LYS A 271 -11.38 -2.14 -4.91
CA LYS A 271 -11.50 -0.95 -5.75
C LYS A 271 -10.46 0.08 -5.32
N GLY A 272 -9.32 0.09 -6.01
CA GLY A 272 -8.29 1.10 -5.85
C GLY A 272 -8.81 2.51 -6.18
N GLN A 273 -8.07 3.52 -5.77
CA GLN A 273 -8.37 4.92 -6.11
C GLN A 273 -7.10 5.78 -5.97
N ARG A 274 -7.15 7.03 -6.41
CA ARG A 274 -6.10 7.99 -6.05
C ARG A 274 -6.15 8.30 -4.53
N ASN A 275 -5.00 8.51 -3.90
CA ASN A 275 -4.92 9.12 -2.57
C ASN A 275 -4.71 10.65 -2.62
N ILE A 276 -4.98 11.33 -1.50
CA ILE A 276 -4.79 12.79 -1.40
C ILE A 276 -3.32 13.24 -1.52
N TRP A 277 -2.38 12.30 -1.46
CA TRP A 277 -0.93 12.53 -1.51
C TRP A 277 -0.32 12.40 -2.91
N GLY A 278 -1.15 12.26 -3.94
CA GLY A 278 -0.73 12.32 -5.34
C GLY A 278 -0.17 11.02 -5.90
N TYR A 279 -0.64 9.87 -5.41
CA TYR A 279 -0.39 8.57 -6.03
C TYR A 279 -1.59 7.64 -5.86
N HIS A 280 -1.53 6.47 -6.50
CA HIS A 280 -2.60 5.47 -6.45
C HIS A 280 -2.49 4.59 -5.20
N GLN A 281 -3.63 4.24 -4.62
CA GLN A 281 -3.74 3.26 -3.54
C GLN A 281 -4.47 2.02 -4.06
N SER A 282 -3.76 0.88 -4.08
CA SER A 282 -4.27 -0.40 -4.56
C SER A 282 -5.31 -1.02 -3.62
N LEU A 283 -5.32 -0.57 -2.36
CA LEU A 283 -6.06 -1.17 -1.24
C LEU A 283 -5.70 -2.64 -0.98
N GLY A 284 -4.52 -3.09 -1.44
CA GLY A 284 -3.98 -4.41 -1.11
C GLY A 284 -3.68 -4.58 0.38
N LEU A 285 -3.19 -3.51 1.02
CA LEU A 285 -3.18 -3.34 2.48
C LEU A 285 -4.47 -2.65 2.90
N GLY A 286 -5.48 -3.46 3.23
CA GLY A 286 -6.80 -3.00 3.61
C GLY A 286 -7.11 -3.22 5.08
N TYR A 287 -8.38 -3.00 5.44
CA TYR A 287 -8.82 -3.09 6.83
C TYR A 287 -8.54 -4.46 7.45
N PHE A 288 -8.73 -5.55 6.70
CA PHE A 288 -8.43 -6.90 7.20
C PHE A 288 -6.96 -7.05 7.60
N GLU A 289 -6.05 -6.62 6.73
CA GLU A 289 -4.61 -6.72 6.96
C GLU A 289 -4.16 -5.84 8.14
N TYR A 290 -4.72 -4.65 8.32
CA TYR A 290 -4.44 -3.82 9.50
C TYR A 290 -4.92 -4.46 10.82
N PHE A 291 -6.13 -5.03 10.83
CA PHE A 291 -6.63 -5.74 12.01
C PHE A 291 -5.77 -6.96 12.35
N GLN A 292 -5.37 -7.73 11.32
CA GLN A 292 -4.47 -8.86 11.50
C GLN A 292 -3.11 -8.42 12.06
N PHE A 293 -2.56 -7.31 11.56
CA PHE A 293 -1.31 -6.78 12.09
C PHE A 293 -1.41 -6.35 13.56
N CYS A 294 -2.51 -5.70 13.94
CA CYS A 294 -2.77 -5.34 15.34
C CYS A 294 -2.80 -6.58 16.25
N GLU A 295 -3.47 -7.65 15.81
CA GLU A 295 -3.48 -8.93 16.53
C GLU A 295 -2.07 -9.53 16.63
N ASP A 296 -1.31 -9.52 15.53
CA ASP A 296 0.03 -10.09 15.45
C ASP A 296 1.05 -9.41 16.38
N ILE A 297 0.87 -8.13 16.70
CA ILE A 297 1.75 -7.36 17.59
C ILE A 297 1.17 -7.12 18.99
N GLY A 298 -0.06 -7.58 19.26
CA GLY A 298 -0.75 -7.36 20.53
C GLY A 298 -1.17 -5.90 20.79
N ALA A 299 -1.44 -5.14 19.73
CA ALA A 299 -1.93 -3.77 19.81
C ALA A 299 -3.46 -3.70 19.63
N GLU A 300 -4.12 -2.75 20.31
CA GLU A 300 -5.54 -2.49 20.07
C GLU A 300 -5.72 -1.74 18.73
N PRO A 301 -6.61 -2.20 17.84
CA PRO A 301 -6.88 -1.48 16.59
C PRO A 301 -7.74 -0.24 16.84
N LEU A 302 -7.37 0.88 16.20
CA LEU A 302 -8.14 2.13 16.17
C LEU A 302 -8.45 2.50 14.71
N PRO A 303 -9.42 1.80 14.06
CA PRO A 303 -9.86 2.11 12.70
C PRO A 303 -10.46 3.52 12.59
N VAL A 304 -10.14 4.23 11.51
CA VAL A 304 -10.57 5.61 11.25
C VAL A 304 -11.42 5.68 9.98
N VAL A 305 -12.59 6.29 10.10
CA VAL A 305 -13.54 6.54 9.00
C VAL A 305 -13.82 8.05 8.88
N PRO A 306 -14.24 8.53 7.69
CA PRO A 306 -14.53 9.94 7.53
C PRO A 306 -15.73 10.32 8.39
N ALA A 307 -15.75 11.54 8.92
CA ALA A 307 -16.89 12.08 9.67
C ALA A 307 -17.97 12.71 8.76
N GLY A 308 -18.07 12.27 7.50
CA GLY A 308 -18.95 12.87 6.51
C GLY A 308 -18.48 14.24 6.04
N VAL A 309 -17.21 14.60 6.25
CA VAL A 309 -16.60 15.86 5.82
C VAL A 309 -15.23 15.57 5.22
N SER A 310 -14.93 16.19 4.06
CA SER A 310 -13.64 16.07 3.38
C SER A 310 -12.53 16.91 4.05
N CYS A 311 -11.30 16.68 3.60
CA CYS A 311 -10.13 17.40 4.10
C CYS A 311 -10.30 18.91 3.88
N GLN A 312 -9.81 19.73 4.81
CA GLN A 312 -9.76 21.19 4.63
C GLN A 312 -8.96 21.64 3.40
N ASN A 313 -8.06 20.76 2.91
CA ASN A 313 -7.28 20.98 1.70
C ASN A 313 -7.91 20.30 0.46
N ALA A 314 -9.17 19.85 0.52
CA ALA A 314 -9.82 19.17 -0.60
C ALA A 314 -9.82 20.03 -1.88
N GLY A 315 -9.44 19.43 -3.00
CA GLY A 315 -9.19 20.06 -4.29
C GLY A 315 -7.73 20.50 -4.49
N ALA A 316 -6.89 20.50 -3.45
CA ALA A 316 -5.50 20.96 -3.56
C ALA A 316 -4.62 20.00 -4.36
N SER A 317 -4.86 18.69 -4.22
CA SER A 317 -4.03 17.69 -4.89
C SER A 317 -4.27 17.60 -6.40
N VAL A 318 -5.44 18.05 -6.88
CA VAL A 318 -5.75 18.19 -8.31
C VAL A 318 -5.31 19.54 -8.88
N THR A 319 -5.45 20.63 -8.12
CA THR A 319 -5.25 22.00 -8.65
C THR A 319 -3.86 22.59 -8.39
N GLY A 320 -3.08 21.99 -7.47
CA GLY A 320 -1.79 22.53 -7.02
C GLY A 320 -1.90 23.86 -6.26
N ARG A 321 -3.11 24.24 -5.82
CA ARG A 321 -3.42 25.45 -5.03
C ARG A 321 -4.10 25.06 -3.72
N TYR A 322 -4.25 25.98 -2.76
CA TYR A 322 -5.13 25.75 -1.61
C TYR A 322 -6.54 25.40 -2.14
N GLY A 323 -7.08 24.28 -1.68
CA GLY A 323 -8.28 23.64 -2.24
C GLY A 323 -9.58 24.44 -2.09
N GLU A 324 -10.69 23.88 -2.57
CA GLU A 324 -12.04 24.49 -2.52
C GLU A 324 -12.64 24.54 -1.11
N GLY A 325 -11.93 23.98 -0.12
CA GLY A 325 -12.35 23.89 1.26
C GLY A 325 -13.14 22.62 1.56
N GLN A 326 -13.69 22.54 2.77
CA GLN A 326 -14.38 21.34 3.24
C GLN A 326 -15.72 21.14 2.54
N GLN A 327 -15.98 19.89 2.15
CA GLN A 327 -17.25 19.46 1.60
C GLN A 327 -17.90 18.47 2.57
N GLY A 328 -19.20 18.64 2.83
CA GLY A 328 -19.96 17.76 3.72
C GLY A 328 -20.92 16.86 2.94
N VAL A 329 -21.04 15.60 3.35
CA VAL A 329 -22.07 14.67 2.86
C VAL A 329 -23.45 15.32 3.04
N ALA A 330 -24.30 15.25 2.01
CA ALA A 330 -25.61 15.86 2.09
C ALA A 330 -26.44 15.19 3.20
N LEU A 331 -27.23 15.98 3.95
CA LEU A 331 -28.02 15.44 5.07
C LEU A 331 -28.95 14.28 4.67
N ARG A 332 -29.44 14.27 3.42
CA ARG A 332 -30.25 13.17 2.87
C ARG A 332 -29.48 11.85 2.69
N GLU A 333 -28.16 11.91 2.53
CA GLU A 333 -27.25 10.77 2.36
C GLU A 333 -26.67 10.30 3.71
N MET A 334 -26.76 11.13 4.75
CA MET A 334 -26.24 10.84 6.08
C MET A 334 -26.75 9.52 6.70
N PRO A 335 -28.03 9.10 6.53
CA PRO A 335 -28.48 7.80 7.04
C PRO A 335 -27.67 6.62 6.46
N ALA A 336 -27.40 6.63 5.15
CA ALA A 336 -26.60 5.58 4.51
C ALA A 336 -25.13 5.65 4.95
N PHE A 337 -24.60 6.86 5.13
CA PHE A 337 -23.25 7.08 5.63
C PHE A 337 -23.06 6.58 7.07
N ILE A 338 -24.02 6.84 7.96
CA ILE A 338 -24.04 6.31 9.33
C ILE A 338 -24.10 4.79 9.29
N GLN A 339 -24.96 4.21 8.44
CA GLN A 339 -25.05 2.77 8.30
C GLN A 339 -23.71 2.15 7.86
N ASP A 340 -22.98 2.77 6.93
CA ASP A 340 -21.66 2.27 6.50
C ASP A 340 -20.64 2.21 7.64
N ILE A 341 -20.70 3.16 8.58
CA ILE A 341 -19.87 3.17 9.80
C ILE A 341 -20.32 2.10 10.79
N LEU A 342 -21.64 1.93 10.98
CA LEU A 342 -22.18 0.86 11.82
C LEU A 342 -21.81 -0.52 11.27
N ASP A 343 -21.85 -0.69 9.94
CA ASP A 343 -21.42 -1.91 9.26
C ASP A 343 -19.94 -2.20 9.54
N LEU A 344 -19.06 -1.19 9.62
CA LEU A 344 -17.68 -1.39 10.03
C LEU A 344 -17.59 -1.86 11.49
N VAL A 345 -18.38 -1.28 12.40
CA VAL A 345 -18.37 -1.66 13.82
C VAL A 345 -18.88 -3.07 14.00
N GLU A 346 -19.98 -3.43 13.32
CA GLU A 346 -20.55 -4.77 13.32
C GLU A 346 -19.61 -5.74 12.63
N TRP A 347 -19.00 -5.36 11.51
CA TRP A 347 -17.96 -6.13 10.89
C TRP A 347 -16.85 -6.34 11.93
N ALA A 348 -16.18 -5.33 12.45
CA ALA A 348 -15.10 -5.49 13.42
C ALA A 348 -15.48 -6.38 14.65
N ASN A 349 -16.67 -6.21 15.22
CA ASN A 349 -17.04 -6.75 16.54
C ASN A 349 -18.08 -7.88 16.58
N GLY A 350 -18.94 -8.06 15.56
CA GLY A 350 -20.09 -8.98 15.57
C GLY A 350 -19.73 -10.47 15.67
N PRO A 351 -20.62 -11.40 15.99
CA PRO A 351 -20.26 -12.82 16.14
C PRO A 351 -19.57 -13.41 14.89
N ALA A 352 -18.71 -14.41 15.07
CA ALA A 352 -17.97 -15.02 13.98
C ALA A 352 -18.77 -16.17 13.35
N ASP A 353 -19.65 -15.89 12.38
CA ASP A 353 -20.19 -16.90 11.48
C ASP A 353 -19.78 -16.72 10.00
N ILE A 354 -19.09 -17.76 9.54
CA ILE A 354 -18.92 -18.36 8.21
C ILE A 354 -19.01 -17.43 6.98
N GLN A 355 -17.84 -16.91 6.59
CA GLN A 355 -17.20 -17.05 5.26
C GLN A 355 -16.03 -16.06 5.09
N ALA A 356 -15.92 -15.03 5.95
CA ALA A 356 -14.96 -13.93 5.73
C ALA A 356 -13.85 -13.76 6.78
N ARG A 357 -13.61 -14.68 7.74
CA ARG A 357 -12.66 -14.40 8.85
C ARG A 357 -11.86 -15.58 9.37
N ARG A 358 -10.55 -15.35 9.53
CA ARG A 358 -9.69 -16.10 10.45
C ARG A 358 -9.24 -15.20 11.60
N ARG A 359 -9.97 -15.36 12.73
CA ARG A 359 -9.59 -15.12 14.15
C ARG A 359 -9.32 -13.65 14.54
N ARG A 360 -9.53 -13.36 15.83
CA ARG A 360 -9.73 -12.02 16.41
C ARG A 360 -8.98 -11.84 17.73
N ALA A 361 -8.66 -10.56 17.99
CA ALA A 361 -8.31 -9.99 19.29
C ALA A 361 -9.42 -10.16 20.37
N SER A 362 -9.00 -10.20 21.63
CA SER A 362 -9.81 -10.49 22.82
C SER A 362 -10.61 -9.30 23.39
N SER A 363 -10.61 -8.14 22.73
CA SER A 363 -11.18 -6.87 23.23
C SER A 363 -12.15 -6.22 22.23
N PRO A 364 -13.16 -5.43 22.68
CA PRO A 364 -14.00 -4.63 21.79
C PRO A 364 -13.18 -3.58 21.03
N ILE A 365 -13.34 -3.54 19.71
CA ILE A 365 -12.64 -2.62 18.80
C ILE A 365 -13.30 -1.24 18.86
N TRP A 366 -12.48 -0.19 18.97
CA TRP A 366 -12.93 1.20 19.02
C TRP A 366 -12.77 1.85 17.65
N THR A 367 -13.86 2.39 17.09
CA THR A 367 -13.79 3.17 15.83
C THR A 367 -13.65 4.66 16.13
N GLN A 368 -12.66 5.32 15.52
CA GLN A 368 -12.53 6.77 15.57
C GLN A 368 -13.15 7.39 14.32
N VAL A 369 -14.21 8.19 14.50
CA VAL A 369 -14.76 9.03 13.44
C VAL A 369 -13.98 10.35 13.44
N PHE A 370 -13.32 10.70 12.34
CA PHE A 370 -12.48 11.91 12.27
C PHE A 370 -13.05 12.90 11.27
N GLY A 371 -13.31 14.14 11.70
CA GLY A 371 -13.57 15.29 10.84
C GLY A 371 -12.51 16.35 11.11
N SER A 372 -11.82 16.84 10.08
CA SER A 372 -11.05 18.08 10.23
C SER A 372 -12.06 19.21 10.48
N GLY A 373 -11.79 20.12 11.41
CA GLY A 373 -12.70 21.26 11.64
C GLY A 373 -13.34 21.34 13.02
N GLU A 374 -12.90 20.53 13.99
CA GLU A 374 -12.87 20.89 15.40
C GLU A 374 -12.16 19.80 16.19
N ARG A 375 -11.54 20.15 17.32
CA ARG A 375 -11.11 19.19 18.33
C ARG A 375 -12.33 18.48 18.92
N GLY A 376 -12.93 17.56 18.18
CA GLY A 376 -14.04 16.72 18.61
C GLY A 376 -13.57 15.70 19.63
N ARG A 377 -13.51 16.11 20.90
CA ARG A 377 -13.24 15.23 22.06
C ARG A 377 -14.42 14.29 22.30
N HIS A 378 -14.65 13.28 21.46
CA HIS A 378 -15.61 12.23 21.78
C HIS A 378 -15.04 10.84 21.47
N HIS A 379 -14.26 10.32 22.41
CA HIS A 379 -14.16 8.87 22.61
C HIS A 379 -15.49 8.42 23.22
N ARG A 380 -16.45 7.94 22.41
CA ARG A 380 -17.67 7.32 22.93
C ARG A 380 -17.60 5.82 22.80
N ARG A 381 -17.83 5.16 23.94
CA ARG A 381 -18.17 3.74 24.01
C ARG A 381 -19.57 3.63 23.44
N LEU A 382 -19.74 3.09 22.23
CA LEU A 382 -21.05 2.72 21.71
C LEU A 382 -21.52 1.48 22.49
N ARG A 383 -22.05 1.72 23.70
CA ARG A 383 -22.82 0.72 24.43
C ARG A 383 -24.28 0.90 24.04
N GLY A 384 -24.81 -0.10 23.34
CA GLY A 384 -26.22 -0.49 23.27
C GLY A 384 -27.23 0.65 23.16
N ALA A 385 -27.67 0.93 21.94
CA ALA A 385 -29.07 1.12 21.63
C ALA A 385 -29.24 0.91 20.12
N PHE A 386 -29.89 -0.22 19.79
CA PHE A 386 -30.32 -0.71 18.47
C PHE A 386 -29.26 -1.47 17.67
#